data_AF-U7TQA1-F1
#
_entry.id   AF-U7TQA1-F1
#
_cell.length_a   1.000
_cell.length_b   1.000
_cell.length_c   1.000
_cell.angle_alpha   90.00
_cell.angle_beta   90.00
_cell.angle_gamma   90.00
#
_symmetry.space_group_name_H-M   'P 1'
#
loop_
_entity.id
_entity.type
_entity.pdbx_description
1 polymer ?
#
loop_
_entity_poly.entity_id
_entity_poly.type
_entity_poly.pdbx_seq_one_letter_code
_entity_poly.pdbx_strand_id
1 'polypeptide(L)'
;MKVLNKTIEKVNIRALVNNYILEIIGEDIQHFGITKYKLCNLILIKFSLKYRSNYFQEMSFESKSYLQFALHKENITYYNELKKGVDMNESEMIREIFSSYAILPAFLREIHLFKEKISFLMTAQKEYRVLKLHTKFGVVEGRIEEVLRDKESDYLKVIVNGSDYFVSQLEVIN
;
A
#
# COMPACT_ATOMS: atom_id res chain seq x y z
N MET A 1 26.60 -32.80 -9.29
CA MET A 1 25.69 -31.96 -8.47
C MET A 1 24.46 -31.60 -9.30
N LYS A 2 23.29 -32.16 -8.97
CA LYS A 2 22.02 -31.69 -9.55
C LYS A 2 21.67 -30.38 -8.86
N VAL A 3 21.70 -29.27 -9.60
CA VAL A 3 21.07 -28.02 -9.16
C VAL A 3 19.57 -28.31 -9.09
N LEU A 4 19.03 -28.46 -7.88
CA LEU A 4 17.58 -28.46 -7.70
C LEU A 4 17.09 -27.08 -8.14
N ASN A 5 16.50 -27.02 -9.33
CA ASN A 5 15.58 -25.95 -9.69
C ASN A 5 14.44 -26.00 -8.67
N LYS A 6 14.57 -25.22 -7.60
CA LYS A 6 13.50 -25.00 -6.63
C LYS A 6 12.42 -24.24 -7.37
N THR A 7 11.42 -24.97 -7.88
CA THR A 7 10.20 -24.40 -8.46
C THR A 7 9.68 -23.38 -7.44
N ILE A 8 9.74 -22.09 -7.79
CA ILE A 8 9.24 -21.04 -6.90
C ILE A 8 7.73 -21.26 -6.81
N GLU A 9 7.28 -21.72 -5.65
CA GLU A 9 5.88 -22.00 -5.40
C GLU A 9 5.09 -20.69 -5.53
N LYS A 10 4.25 -20.60 -6.57
CA LYS A 10 3.41 -19.44 -6.80
C LYS A 10 2.21 -19.51 -5.85
N VAL A 11 2.29 -18.79 -4.74
CA VAL A 11 1.18 -18.68 -3.79
C VAL A 11 0.17 -17.67 -4.34
N ASN A 12 -1.07 -18.10 -4.57
CA ASN A 12 -2.16 -17.22 -4.98
C ASN A 12 -3.11 -17.04 -3.79
N ILE A 13 -3.43 -15.79 -3.49
CA ILE A 13 -4.41 -15.41 -2.49
C ILE A 13 -5.77 -15.28 -3.17
N ARG A 14 -6.80 -15.83 -2.54
CA ARG A 14 -8.19 -15.66 -2.94
C ARG A 14 -9.07 -15.58 -1.70
N ALA A 15 -9.79 -14.47 -1.54
CA ALA A 15 -10.75 -14.29 -0.46
C ALA A 15 -12.01 -13.61 -0.98
N LEU A 16 -13.17 -14.01 -0.46
CA LEU A 16 -14.43 -13.31 -0.69
C LEU A 16 -14.47 -12.08 0.22
N VAL A 17 -14.56 -10.88 -0.34
CA VAL A 17 -14.53 -9.60 0.36
C VAL A 17 -15.74 -8.74 -0.03
N ASN A 18 -16.10 -7.76 0.79
CA ASN A 18 -17.10 -6.76 0.47
C ASN A 18 -16.65 -5.89 -0.72
N ASN A 19 -17.56 -5.48 -1.61
CA ASN A 19 -17.22 -4.79 -2.85
C ASN A 19 -16.56 -3.42 -2.63
N TYR A 20 -16.94 -2.67 -1.59
CA TYR A 20 -16.28 -1.41 -1.25
C TYR A 20 -14.74 -1.55 -1.07
N ILE A 21 -14.26 -2.72 -0.61
CA ILE A 21 -12.80 -2.98 -0.50
C ILE A 21 -12.16 -2.97 -1.89
N LEU A 22 -12.83 -3.55 -2.89
CA LEU A 22 -12.34 -3.59 -4.27
C LEU A 22 -12.41 -2.21 -4.93
N GLU A 23 -13.44 -1.42 -4.61
CA GLU A 23 -13.59 -0.04 -5.07
C GLU A 23 -12.43 0.83 -4.56
N ILE A 24 -12.17 0.80 -3.25
CA ILE A 24 -11.04 1.53 -2.63
C ILE A 24 -9.69 1.10 -3.22
N ILE A 25 -9.46 -0.21 -3.36
CA ILE A 25 -8.25 -0.72 -4.04
C ILE A 25 -8.16 -0.19 -5.47
N GLY A 26 -9.28 -0.11 -6.19
CA GLY A 26 -9.36 0.43 -7.55
C GLY A 26 -8.98 1.90 -7.62
N GLU A 27 -9.54 2.72 -6.74
CA GLU A 27 -9.21 4.15 -6.61
C GLU A 27 -7.72 4.35 -6.31
N ASP A 28 -7.20 3.61 -5.33
CA ASP A 28 -5.80 3.68 -4.92
C ASP A 28 -4.85 3.20 -6.03
N ILE A 29 -5.24 2.20 -6.83
CA ILE A 29 -4.47 1.77 -8.02
C ILE A 29 -4.34 2.91 -9.02
N GLN A 30 -5.46 3.57 -9.33
CA GLN A 30 -5.47 4.70 -10.26
C GLN A 30 -4.66 5.87 -9.73
N HIS A 31 -4.83 6.21 -8.44
CA HIS A 31 -4.13 7.31 -7.82
C HIS A 31 -2.62 7.04 -7.68
N PHE A 32 -2.22 5.88 -7.18
CA PHE A 32 -0.80 5.57 -6.96
C PHE A 32 -0.05 5.25 -8.26
N GLY A 33 -0.75 4.95 -9.35
CA GLY A 33 -0.12 4.54 -10.60
C GLY A 33 0.63 3.20 -10.49
N ILE A 34 0.16 2.29 -9.62
CA ILE A 34 0.77 0.97 -9.42
C ILE A 34 -0.20 -0.15 -9.74
N THR A 35 0.33 -1.32 -10.10
CA THR A 35 -0.50 -2.48 -10.44
C THR A 35 -1.24 -3.01 -9.21
N LYS A 36 -2.40 -3.65 -9.44
CA LYS A 36 -3.13 -4.42 -8.40
C LYS A 36 -2.21 -5.39 -7.66
N TYR A 37 -1.35 -6.09 -8.40
CA TYR A 37 -0.36 -7.00 -7.83
C TYR A 37 0.56 -6.30 -6.82
N LYS A 38 1.11 -5.12 -7.16
CA LYS A 38 1.98 -4.35 -6.27
C LYS A 38 1.21 -3.84 -5.05
N LEU A 39 0.04 -3.24 -5.25
CA LEU A 39 -0.76 -2.69 -4.15
C LEU A 39 -1.22 -3.77 -3.16
N CYS A 40 -1.79 -4.88 -3.63
CA CYS A 40 -2.25 -5.96 -2.74
C CYS A 40 -1.10 -6.56 -1.91
N ASN A 41 0.09 -6.69 -2.49
CA ASN A 41 1.28 -7.13 -1.75
C ASN A 41 1.74 -6.10 -0.71
N LEU A 42 1.68 -4.80 -1.03
CA LEU A 42 2.00 -3.74 -0.07
C LEU A 42 1.01 -3.70 1.09
N ILE A 43 -0.30 -3.78 0.80
CA ILE A 43 -1.35 -3.82 1.82
C ILE A 43 -1.11 -5.01 2.76
N LEU A 44 -0.90 -6.20 2.19
CA LEU A 44 -0.66 -7.40 2.98
C LEU A 44 0.48 -7.20 4.00
N ILE A 45 1.61 -6.64 3.59
CA ILE A 45 2.78 -6.47 4.46
C ILE A 45 2.61 -5.32 5.45
N LYS A 46 2.02 -4.19 5.03
CA LYS A 46 1.92 -2.99 5.86
C LYS A 46 0.76 -3.04 6.86
N PHE A 47 -0.27 -3.84 6.57
CA PHE A 47 -1.47 -3.96 7.39
C PHE A 47 -1.62 -5.31 8.11
N SER A 48 -0.76 -6.29 7.84
CA SER A 48 -0.73 -7.57 8.57
C SER A 48 -0.51 -7.45 10.07
N LEU A 49 0.06 -6.37 10.60
CA LEU A 49 0.17 -6.21 12.06
C LEU A 49 -1.11 -5.66 12.71
N LYS A 50 -2.04 -5.15 11.90
CA LYS A 50 -3.26 -4.49 12.36
C LYS A 50 -4.48 -5.42 12.42
N TYR A 51 -4.46 -6.61 11.81
CA TYR A 51 -5.64 -7.49 11.78
C TYR A 51 -6.12 -7.97 13.17
N ARG A 52 -5.36 -7.73 14.25
CA ARG A 52 -5.75 -8.10 15.61
C ARG A 52 -6.85 -7.23 16.21
N SER A 53 -7.43 -6.31 15.43
CA SER A 53 -8.37 -5.31 15.92
C SER A 53 -9.81 -5.46 15.38
N ASN A 54 -10.16 -6.60 14.76
CA ASN A 54 -11.52 -6.95 14.33
C ASN A 54 -12.23 -5.84 13.52
N TYR A 55 -11.57 -5.35 12.48
CA TYR A 55 -12.06 -4.39 11.51
C TYR A 55 -13.09 -4.95 10.54
N PHE A 56 -13.07 -6.26 10.26
CA PHE A 56 -14.08 -6.88 9.43
C PHE A 56 -15.43 -6.87 10.14
N GLN A 57 -16.40 -6.20 9.54
CA GLN A 57 -17.79 -6.23 9.96
C GLN A 57 -18.63 -6.91 8.90
N GLU A 58 -19.51 -7.80 9.34
CA GLU A 58 -20.49 -8.40 8.45
C GLU A 58 -21.51 -7.34 8.04
N MET A 59 -21.63 -7.12 6.73
CA MET A 59 -22.56 -6.16 6.14
C MET A 59 -23.51 -6.90 5.22
N SER A 60 -24.73 -7.16 5.69
CA SER A 60 -25.73 -7.94 4.95
C SER A 60 -26.26 -7.23 3.69
N PHE A 61 -26.17 -5.90 3.65
CA PHE A 61 -26.54 -5.07 2.51
C PHE A 61 -25.45 -5.00 1.42
N GLU A 62 -24.22 -5.40 1.75
CA GLU A 62 -23.05 -5.21 0.90
C GLU A 62 -22.78 -6.47 0.09
N SER A 63 -22.71 -6.30 -1.24
CA SER A 63 -22.37 -7.39 -2.14
C SER A 63 -20.90 -7.81 -2.00
N LYS A 64 -20.60 -9.08 -2.29
CA LYS A 64 -19.27 -9.65 -2.10
C LYS A 64 -18.69 -10.18 -3.40
N SER A 65 -17.39 -9.98 -3.60
CA SER A 65 -16.65 -10.45 -4.76
C SER A 65 -15.28 -11.00 -4.36
N TYR A 66 -14.65 -11.76 -5.25
CA TYR A 66 -13.33 -12.32 -4.97
C TYR A 66 -12.22 -11.28 -5.16
N LEU A 67 -11.49 -10.99 -4.07
CA LEU A 67 -10.15 -10.45 -4.15
C LEU A 67 -9.18 -11.58 -4.47
N GLN A 68 -8.48 -11.47 -5.60
CA GLN A 68 -7.48 -12.43 -6.02
C GLN A 68 -6.19 -11.75 -6.49
N PHE A 69 -5.05 -12.23 -6.02
CA PHE A 69 -3.72 -11.77 -6.42
C PHE A 69 -2.65 -12.84 -6.16
N ALA A 70 -1.55 -12.79 -6.90
CA ALA A 70 -0.36 -13.61 -6.62
C ALA A 70 0.50 -12.92 -5.55
N LEU A 71 1.07 -13.71 -4.64
CA LEU A 71 2.00 -13.23 -3.64
C LEU A 71 3.39 -13.00 -4.28
N HIS A 72 4.04 -11.90 -3.91
CA HIS A 72 5.41 -11.65 -4.31
C HIS A 72 6.33 -12.70 -3.68
N LYS A 73 7.31 -13.21 -4.44
CA LYS A 73 8.20 -14.29 -3.99
C LYS A 73 8.88 -14.00 -2.65
N GLU A 74 9.25 -12.74 -2.41
CA GLU A 74 9.91 -12.27 -1.18
C GLU A 74 8.95 -12.22 0.02
N ASN A 75 7.64 -12.12 -0.23
CA ASN A 75 6.62 -12.06 0.81
C ASN A 75 6.15 -13.44 1.26
N ILE A 76 6.48 -14.53 0.55
CA ILE A 76 6.03 -15.89 0.85
C ILE A 76 6.42 -16.32 2.26
N THR A 77 7.69 -16.13 2.64
CA THR A 77 8.18 -16.52 3.96
C THR A 77 7.45 -15.76 5.06
N TYR A 78 7.35 -14.44 4.94
CA TYR A 78 6.63 -13.59 5.88
C TYR A 78 5.17 -14.02 6.03
N TYR A 79 4.51 -14.28 4.90
CA TYR A 79 3.12 -14.69 4.87
C TYR A 79 2.88 -16.04 5.54
N ASN A 80 3.76 -17.01 5.32
CA ASN A 80 3.68 -18.33 5.96
C ASN A 80 3.87 -18.24 7.49
N GLU A 81 4.78 -17.39 7.96
CA GLU A 81 4.93 -17.13 9.40
C GLU A 81 3.71 -16.40 9.97
N LEU A 82 3.13 -15.47 9.21
CA LEU A 82 1.91 -14.79 9.59
C LEU A 82 0.79 -15.79 9.86
N LYS A 83 0.55 -16.74 8.93
CA LYS A 83 -0.48 -17.79 9.08
C LYS A 83 -0.32 -18.61 10.34
N LYS A 84 0.92 -19.00 10.69
CA LYS A 84 1.19 -19.82 11.88
C LYS A 84 0.83 -19.09 13.18
N GLY A 85 0.90 -17.76 13.17
CA GLY A 85 0.67 -16.92 14.34
C GLY A 85 -0.78 -16.48 14.56
N VAL A 86 -1.75 -16.98 13.77
CA VAL A 86 -3.16 -16.58 13.87
C VAL A 86 -4.07 -17.78 14.06
N ASP A 87 -5.01 -17.65 14.99
CA ASP A 87 -6.09 -18.61 15.23
C ASP A 87 -7.33 -18.29 14.37
N MET A 88 -7.12 -18.05 13.07
CA MET A 88 -8.19 -17.80 12.11
C MET A 88 -7.82 -18.41 10.75
N ASN A 89 -8.82 -18.73 9.93
CA ASN A 89 -8.51 -19.27 8.61
C ASN A 89 -7.92 -18.21 7.67
N GLU A 90 -7.25 -18.67 6.62
CA GLU A 90 -6.58 -17.80 5.65
C GLU A 90 -7.50 -16.75 5.03
N SER A 91 -8.74 -17.12 4.72
CA SER A 91 -9.71 -16.19 4.12
C SER A 91 -10.15 -15.10 5.10
N GLU A 92 -10.32 -15.44 6.38
CA GLU A 92 -10.63 -14.49 7.45
C GLU A 92 -9.48 -13.51 7.66
N MET A 93 -8.25 -14.02 7.76
CA MET A 93 -7.06 -13.17 7.90
C MET A 93 -6.95 -12.17 6.74
N ILE A 94 -7.16 -12.63 5.51
CA ILE A 94 -7.13 -11.74 4.35
C ILE A 94 -8.27 -10.71 4.39
N ARG A 95 -9.51 -11.11 4.69
CA ARG A 95 -10.63 -10.16 4.84
C ARG A 95 -10.32 -9.09 5.87
N GLU A 96 -9.78 -9.49 7.01
CA GLU A 96 -9.48 -8.60 8.12
C GLU A 96 -8.37 -7.60 7.76
N ILE A 97 -7.27 -8.06 7.17
CA ILE A 97 -6.17 -7.19 6.70
C ILE A 97 -6.70 -6.14 5.72
N PHE A 98 -7.46 -6.56 4.71
CA PHE A 98 -7.95 -5.64 3.69
C PHE A 98 -9.10 -4.74 4.19
N SER A 99 -9.86 -5.17 5.19
CA SER A 99 -10.85 -4.30 5.86
C SER A 99 -10.17 -3.22 6.69
N SER A 100 -9.08 -3.56 7.40
CA SER A 100 -8.28 -2.60 8.17
C SER A 100 -7.63 -1.52 7.29
N TYR A 101 -7.37 -1.85 6.02
CA TYR A 101 -6.93 -0.92 5.00
C TYR A 101 -8.08 -0.03 4.51
N ALA A 102 -9.17 -0.66 4.09
CA ALA A 102 -10.29 0.00 3.43
C ALA A 102 -11.11 0.93 4.36
N ILE A 103 -11.06 0.73 5.68
CA ILE A 103 -11.75 1.60 6.64
C ILE A 103 -11.06 2.96 6.83
N LEU A 104 -9.80 3.10 6.41
CA LEU A 104 -9.05 4.34 6.58
C LEU A 104 -9.34 5.35 5.45
N PRO A 105 -9.34 6.67 5.74
CA PRO A 105 -9.32 7.71 4.72
C PRO A 105 -8.04 7.65 3.87
N ALA A 106 -8.06 8.25 2.69
CA ALA A 106 -7.04 8.04 1.65
C ALA A 106 -5.63 8.43 2.11
N PHE A 107 -5.47 9.61 2.73
CA PHE A 107 -4.17 10.04 3.26
C PHE A 107 -3.63 9.08 4.33
N LEU A 108 -4.49 8.49 5.18
CA LEU A 108 -4.03 7.51 6.16
C LEU A 108 -3.60 6.21 5.50
N ARG A 109 -4.30 5.75 4.45
CA ARG A 109 -3.85 4.60 3.66
C ARG A 109 -2.47 4.85 3.06
N GLU A 110 -2.28 6.00 2.42
CA GLU A 110 -1.01 6.40 1.83
C GLU A 110 0.13 6.51 2.86
N ILE A 111 -0.13 7.09 4.04
CA ILE A 111 0.84 7.17 5.15
C ILE A 111 1.32 5.79 5.58
N HIS A 112 0.41 4.82 5.69
CA HIS A 112 0.79 3.47 6.11
C HIS A 112 1.56 2.72 5.02
N LEU A 113 1.15 2.87 3.75
CA LEU A 113 1.80 2.20 2.63
C LEU A 113 3.21 2.74 2.36
N PHE A 114 3.38 4.06 2.41
CA PHE A 114 4.61 4.75 2.04
C PHE A 114 5.32 5.42 3.23
N LYS A 115 5.14 4.85 4.44
CA LYS A 115 5.64 5.40 5.71
C LYS A 115 7.11 5.83 5.65
N GLU A 116 7.97 5.00 5.09
CA GLU A 116 9.41 5.27 5.00
C GLU A 116 9.70 6.44 4.06
N LYS A 117 9.04 6.47 2.88
CA LYS A 117 9.16 7.57 1.91
C LYS A 117 8.69 8.90 2.51
N ILE A 118 7.52 8.90 3.15
CA ILE A 118 6.96 10.11 3.78
C ILE A 118 7.85 10.58 4.92
N SER A 119 8.34 9.66 5.76
CA SER A 119 9.25 9.99 6.85
C SER A 119 10.56 10.60 6.33
N PHE A 120 11.08 10.07 5.21
CA PHE A 120 12.25 10.65 4.54
C PHE A 120 11.97 12.08 4.05
N LEU A 121 10.85 12.31 3.35
CA LEU A 121 10.49 13.64 2.84
C LEU A 121 10.31 14.67 3.97
N MET A 122 9.64 14.28 5.06
CA MET A 122 9.47 15.12 6.24
C MET A 122 10.80 15.47 6.91
N THR A 123 11.75 14.54 6.98
CA THR A 123 13.10 14.79 7.50
C THR A 123 13.87 15.71 6.56
N ALA A 124 13.83 15.45 5.25
CA ALA A 124 14.50 16.29 4.25
C ALA A 124 13.98 17.73 4.25
N GLN A 125 12.67 17.93 4.45
CA GLN A 125 12.07 19.25 4.65
C GLN A 125 12.66 19.95 5.88
N LYS A 126 12.68 19.29 7.04
CA LYS A 126 13.21 19.86 8.30
C LYS A 126 14.70 20.23 8.19
N GLU A 127 15.46 19.46 7.43
CA GLU A 127 16.89 19.66 7.23
C GLU A 127 17.23 20.54 6.01
N TYR A 128 16.22 21.07 5.31
CA TYR A 128 16.39 21.90 4.11
C TYR A 128 17.26 21.25 3.02
N ARG A 129 17.21 19.91 2.91
CA ARG A 129 17.97 19.14 1.92
C ARG A 129 17.43 19.42 0.51
N VAL A 130 18.33 19.59 -0.45
CA VAL A 130 17.99 19.59 -1.87
C VAL A 130 17.88 18.13 -2.31
N LEU A 131 16.76 17.79 -2.95
CA LEU A 131 16.47 16.45 -3.46
C LEU A 131 16.31 16.50 -4.97
N LYS A 132 16.65 15.39 -5.63
CA LYS A 132 16.23 15.11 -7.01
C LYS A 132 15.04 14.17 -6.97
N LEU A 133 13.92 14.59 -7.54
CA LEU A 133 12.67 13.85 -7.54
C LEU A 133 12.31 13.46 -8.97
N HIS A 134 12.11 12.17 -9.22
CA HIS A 134 11.45 11.71 -10.43
C HIS A 134 9.94 11.88 -10.26
N THR A 135 9.32 12.58 -11.20
CA THR A 135 7.88 12.82 -11.25
C THR A 135 7.35 12.36 -12.60
N LYS A 136 6.02 12.29 -12.75
CA LYS A 136 5.38 12.02 -14.04
C LYS A 136 5.71 13.06 -15.14
N PHE A 137 6.19 14.24 -14.76
CA PHE A 137 6.55 15.32 -15.68
C PHE A 137 8.07 15.43 -15.93
N GLY A 138 8.86 14.53 -15.34
CA GLY A 138 10.32 14.55 -15.43
C GLY A 138 11.00 14.72 -14.07
N VAL A 139 12.29 15.05 -14.10
CA VAL A 139 13.11 15.21 -12.91
C VAL A 139 13.04 16.65 -12.41
N VAL A 140 12.77 16.82 -11.13
CA VAL A 140 12.75 18.11 -10.43
C VAL A 140 13.83 18.11 -9.36
N GLU A 141 14.64 19.16 -9.32
CA GLU A 141 15.64 19.36 -8.27
C GLU A 141 15.21 20.55 -7.40
N GLY A 142 15.09 20.34 -6.09
CA GLY A 142 14.59 21.37 -5.19
C GLY A 142 14.46 20.91 -3.74
N ARG A 143 14.04 21.82 -2.87
CA ARG A 143 13.73 21.52 -1.47
C ARG A 143 12.24 21.22 -1.33
N ILE A 144 11.90 20.36 -0.40
CA ILE A 144 10.51 20.20 0.03
C ILE A 144 10.13 21.47 0.80
N GLU A 145 9.19 22.24 0.26
CA GLU A 145 8.65 23.43 0.91
C GLU A 145 7.60 23.02 1.94
N GLU A 146 6.66 22.17 1.53
CA GLU A 146 5.56 21.69 2.36
C GLU A 146 5.19 20.25 2.00
N VAL A 147 4.71 19.49 2.99
CA VAL A 147 4.00 18.22 2.81
C VAL A 147 2.59 18.43 3.35
N LEU A 148 1.57 18.26 2.51
CA LEU A 148 0.19 18.56 2.88
C LEU A 148 -0.78 17.50 2.36
N ARG A 149 -1.99 17.50 2.92
CA ARG A 149 -3.13 16.72 2.44
C ARG A 149 -3.89 17.55 1.40
N ASP A 150 -4.08 16.98 0.23
CA ASP A 150 -4.91 17.54 -0.83
C ASP A 150 -6.39 17.46 -0.43
N LYS A 151 -7.11 18.58 -0.51
CA LYS A 151 -8.51 18.65 -0.06
C LYS A 151 -9.50 17.99 -1.02
N GLU A 152 -9.14 17.84 -2.29
CA GLU A 152 -10.03 17.28 -3.32
C GLU A 152 -9.90 15.76 -3.37
N SER A 153 -8.67 15.26 -3.52
CA SER A 153 -8.40 13.83 -3.69
C SER A 153 -8.19 13.09 -2.37
N ASP A 154 -7.97 13.80 -1.27
CA ASP A 154 -7.69 13.25 0.06
C ASP A 154 -6.31 12.58 0.23
N TYR A 155 -5.42 12.66 -0.77
CA TYR A 155 -4.05 12.10 -0.73
C TYR A 155 -2.99 13.16 -0.37
N LEU A 156 -1.74 12.74 -0.20
CA LEU A 156 -0.62 13.59 0.17
C LEU A 156 0.09 14.19 -1.05
N LYS A 157 0.40 15.47 -0.93
CA LYS A 157 1.22 16.23 -1.87
C LYS A 157 2.47 16.76 -1.17
N VAL A 158 3.51 16.97 -1.97
CA VAL A 158 4.64 17.82 -1.62
C VAL A 158 4.70 19.03 -2.53
N ILE A 159 5.11 20.17 -1.99
CA ILE A 159 5.41 21.38 -2.76
C ILE A 159 6.91 21.47 -2.95
N VAL A 160 7.35 21.63 -4.19
CA VAL A 160 8.75 21.80 -4.59
C VAL A 160 8.82 22.84 -5.68
N ASN A 161 9.58 23.92 -5.44
CA ASN A 161 9.71 25.06 -6.36
C ASN A 161 8.34 25.66 -6.74
N GLY A 162 7.44 25.78 -5.76
CA GLY A 162 6.07 26.26 -5.95
C GLY A 162 5.13 25.36 -6.75
N SER A 163 5.55 24.14 -7.14
CA SER A 163 4.72 23.16 -7.85
C SER A 163 4.35 21.98 -6.95
N ASP A 164 3.16 21.41 -7.13
CA ASP A 164 2.65 20.32 -6.31
C ASP A 164 2.81 18.94 -6.97
N TYR A 165 3.22 17.95 -6.17
CA TYR A 165 3.44 16.57 -6.63
C TYR A 165 2.86 15.57 -5.63
N PHE A 166 2.12 14.58 -6.10
CA PHE A 166 1.61 13.51 -5.25
C PHE A 166 2.76 12.61 -4.75
N VAL A 167 2.76 12.33 -3.45
CA VAL A 167 3.82 11.56 -2.77
C VAL A 167 3.93 10.13 -3.31
N SER A 168 2.79 9.49 -3.55
CA SER A 168 2.72 8.15 -4.12
C SER A 168 3.29 8.07 -5.54
N GLN A 169 3.18 9.15 -6.32
CA GLN A 169 3.56 9.21 -7.74
C GLN A 169 5.00 9.69 -7.99
N LEU A 170 5.75 10.05 -6.93
CA LEU A 170 7.14 10.50 -7.05
C LEU A 170 8.13 9.49 -6.45
N GLU A 171 9.35 9.53 -6.98
CA GLU A 171 10.50 8.76 -6.50
C GLU A 171 11.67 9.69 -6.18
N VAL A 172 12.35 9.46 -5.05
CA VAL A 172 13.57 10.19 -4.71
C VAL A 172 14.75 9.53 -5.40
N ILE A 173 15.49 10.29 -6.20
CA ILE A 173 16.70 9.85 -6.88
C ILE A 173 17.90 10.37 -6.07
N ASN A 174 18.78 9.46 -5.67
CA ASN A 174 20.09 9.80 -5.08
C ASN A 174 21.14 10.03 -6.16
#